data_AF-A0A3Q3J2G8-F1
#
_entry.id   AF-A0A3Q3J2G8-F1
#
_cell.length_a   1.000
_cell.length_b   1.000
_cell.length_c   1.000
_cell.angle_alpha   90.00
_cell.angle_beta   90.00
_cell.angle_gamma   90.00
#
_symmetry.space_group_name_H-M   'P 1'
#
loop_
_entity.id
_entity.type
_entity.pdbx_description
1 polymer ?
#
loop_
_entity_poly.entity_id
_entity_poly.type
_entity_poly.pdbx_seq_one_letter_code
_entity_poly.pdbx_strand_id
1 'polypeptide(L)'
;MVGFCKAMAGGLLFTLSLTLLGWEVLGQGNRWGKKGVSGEATVYLGQDRDTWRPLMHTTANLSEITSISSSFQIRTFDPEGLIFYGDTKNGEDWFVLSLKDGFPLMQVNKKDVPVSVAGGPKLNDGKWHTLELSNQGEFVILVVDGSSRLVVGMQSKQLEVPSGKLRIALGGILIDKEKIIVQFKPHMDGCVRDGNWLNLSFPWETEVEELWPCYENIQPGIYFPGTGLAIFNISVFLPEADHGLKIGIWGNFSQMHGTILSIKAPGQELMFTLAAKSKEVTLTFGEYKIQMKDVVKRLVMTFQTDLLQVLQDFDEPKTTTVSISPVRHPGYLTTWRDGRLAIGGLLGEGEDNVGSQFLTGCLEKVQIQGRDLDLDLSVRHISISPHSCPA
;
A
#
# COMPACT_ATOMS: atom_id res chain seq x y z
N MET A 1 -15.80 -52.68 -57.35
CA MET A 1 -16.81 -53.75 -57.53
C MET A 1 -17.31 -54.13 -56.15
N VAL A 2 -18.62 -54.29 -56.03
CA VAL A 2 -19.43 -54.35 -54.80
C VAL A 2 -19.22 -55.64 -53.98
N GLY A 3 -19.46 -55.56 -52.67
CA GLY A 3 -19.83 -56.68 -51.79
C GLY A 3 -18.83 -56.89 -50.65
N PHE A 4 -19.20 -57.10 -49.38
CA PHE A 4 -20.42 -57.64 -48.81
C PHE A 4 -20.53 -57.23 -47.32
N CYS A 5 -21.77 -57.13 -46.83
CA CYS A 5 -22.14 -56.91 -45.43
C CYS A 5 -22.39 -58.23 -44.67
N LYS A 6 -22.43 -58.11 -43.32
CA LYS A 6 -22.96 -59.01 -42.25
C LYS A 6 -21.96 -60.03 -41.67
N ALA A 7 -21.94 -60.36 -40.37
CA ALA A 7 -22.62 -59.90 -39.15
C ALA A 7 -21.94 -60.49 -37.89
N MET A 8 -22.12 -59.80 -36.74
CA MET A 8 -22.13 -60.21 -35.32
C MET A 8 -21.19 -61.30 -34.77
N ALA A 9 -20.41 -60.94 -33.74
CA ALA A 9 -20.53 -61.40 -32.33
C ALA A 9 -19.20 -61.27 -31.56
N GLY A 10 -19.24 -60.88 -30.29
CA GLY A 10 -18.11 -60.98 -29.36
C GLY A 10 -17.83 -59.68 -28.62
N GLY A 11 -18.14 -59.65 -27.32
CA GLY A 11 -18.15 -58.46 -26.49
C GLY A 11 -16.79 -58.03 -25.94
N LEU A 12 -16.79 -56.87 -25.28
CA LEU A 12 -16.16 -56.65 -23.98
C LEU A 12 -16.45 -55.22 -23.51
N LEU A 13 -16.83 -55.14 -22.25
CA LEU A 13 -17.21 -53.97 -21.48
C LEU A 13 -16.05 -52.97 -21.35
N PHE A 14 -16.29 -51.70 -21.69
CA PHE A 14 -15.73 -50.57 -20.95
C PHE A 14 -16.75 -49.44 -20.92
N THR A 15 -17.38 -49.27 -19.75
CA THR A 15 -18.28 -48.17 -19.44
C THR A 15 -17.46 -46.89 -19.26
N LEU A 16 -17.53 -45.98 -20.24
CA LEU A 16 -17.20 -44.57 -20.06
C LEU A 16 -18.51 -43.83 -19.77
N SER A 17 -18.73 -43.46 -18.52
CA SER A 17 -19.86 -42.62 -18.13
C SER A 17 -19.61 -41.18 -18.58
N LEU A 18 -20.13 -40.81 -19.74
CA LEU A 18 -20.49 -39.43 -20.04
C LEU A 18 -21.92 -39.20 -19.55
N THR A 19 -22.09 -38.33 -18.56
CA THR A 19 -23.39 -37.68 -18.31
C THR A 19 -23.25 -36.20 -18.62
N LEU A 20 -23.78 -35.82 -19.78
CA LEU A 20 -24.25 -34.47 -20.08
C LEU A 20 -25.42 -34.13 -19.15
N LEU A 21 -25.42 -32.94 -18.56
CA LEU A 21 -26.65 -32.25 -18.15
C LEU A 21 -26.38 -30.75 -17.96
N GLY A 22 -27.10 -29.93 -18.74
CA GLY A 22 -27.54 -28.60 -18.34
C GLY A 22 -26.70 -27.41 -18.80
N TRP A 23 -26.92 -26.93 -20.02
CA TRP A 23 -26.77 -25.50 -20.31
C TRP A 23 -28.02 -24.79 -19.78
N GLU A 24 -27.85 -23.95 -18.76
CA GLU A 24 -28.74 -22.82 -18.50
C GLU A 24 -27.97 -21.51 -18.77
N VAL A 25 -28.48 -20.75 -19.72
CA VAL A 25 -28.10 -19.36 -19.99
C VAL A 25 -29.25 -18.51 -19.49
N LEU A 26 -29.04 -17.72 -18.42
CA LEU A 26 -29.41 -16.30 -18.27
C LEU A 26 -29.30 -15.86 -16.81
N GLY A 27 -28.58 -14.76 -16.57
CA GLY A 27 -28.62 -14.04 -15.30
C GLY A 27 -27.32 -13.31 -14.97
N GLN A 28 -27.02 -12.24 -15.71
CA GLN A 28 -25.93 -11.32 -15.40
C GLN A 28 -26.21 -10.61 -14.07
N GLY A 29 -25.49 -11.02 -13.03
CA GLY A 29 -25.47 -10.37 -11.73
C GLY A 29 -24.13 -10.63 -11.08
N ASN A 30 -23.31 -9.59 -10.92
CA ASN A 30 -22.04 -9.63 -10.19
C ASN A 30 -22.30 -10.09 -8.74
N ARG A 31 -22.18 -11.38 -8.49
CA ARG A 31 -21.98 -11.93 -7.15
C ARG A 31 -20.49 -12.09 -6.94
N TRP A 32 -19.84 -11.05 -6.43
CA TRP A 32 -18.56 -11.22 -5.79
C TRP A 32 -18.79 -12.12 -4.56
N GLY A 33 -18.39 -13.39 -4.66
CA GLY A 33 -18.66 -14.39 -3.63
C GLY A 33 -17.80 -14.13 -2.40
N LYS A 34 -18.42 -13.93 -1.24
CA LYS A 34 -17.72 -13.90 0.05
C LYS A 34 -16.94 -15.21 0.22
N LYS A 35 -15.62 -15.13 0.39
CA LYS A 35 -14.74 -16.29 0.55
C LYS A 35 -14.34 -16.43 2.02
N GLY A 36 -14.42 -17.65 2.54
CA GLY A 36 -13.96 -17.97 3.89
C GLY A 36 -12.43 -18.05 3.94
N VAL A 37 -11.81 -17.38 4.92
CA VAL A 37 -10.36 -17.38 5.18
C VAL A 37 -10.09 -17.66 6.67
N SER A 38 -8.90 -18.18 6.97
CA SER A 38 -8.48 -18.39 8.37
C SER A 38 -8.22 -17.06 9.06
N GLY A 39 -8.68 -16.89 10.30
CA GLY A 39 -8.32 -15.74 11.14
C GLY A 39 -6.84 -15.70 11.53
N GLU A 40 -6.14 -16.84 11.43
CA GLU A 40 -4.70 -16.95 11.71
C GLU A 40 -3.83 -16.64 10.48
N ALA A 41 -4.45 -16.42 9.31
CA ALA A 41 -3.72 -16.19 8.07
C ALA A 41 -2.80 -14.96 8.16
N THR A 42 -1.63 -15.05 7.53
CA THR A 42 -0.79 -13.88 7.31
C THR A 42 -1.40 -13.05 6.19
N VAL A 43 -1.70 -11.79 6.48
CA VAL A 43 -2.37 -10.88 5.54
C VAL A 43 -1.63 -9.58 5.36
N TYR A 44 -1.58 -9.12 4.12
CA TYR A 44 -1.03 -7.82 3.75
C TYR A 44 -2.13 -6.75 3.72
N LEU A 45 -2.05 -5.77 4.62
CA LEU A 45 -3.08 -4.75 4.79
C LEU A 45 -3.12 -3.74 3.65
N GLY A 46 -2.03 -3.61 2.89
CA GLY A 46 -1.90 -2.65 1.79
C GLY A 46 -2.50 -3.10 0.45
N GLN A 47 -3.14 -4.28 0.40
CA GLN A 47 -3.74 -4.85 -0.79
C GLN A 47 -4.82 -3.94 -1.43
N ASP A 48 -4.93 -3.99 -2.77
CA ASP A 48 -5.87 -3.20 -3.57
C ASP A 48 -7.34 -3.39 -3.15
N ARG A 49 -7.95 -2.30 -2.66
CA ARG A 49 -9.36 -2.18 -2.32
C ARG A 49 -9.74 -0.72 -2.03
N ASP A 50 -11.03 -0.48 -1.83
CA ASP A 50 -11.48 0.72 -1.11
C ASP A 50 -10.81 0.76 0.28
N THR A 51 -9.95 1.76 0.48
CA THR A 51 -9.07 1.88 1.64
C THR A 51 -9.79 1.89 3.00
N TRP A 52 -11.07 2.23 3.04
CA TRP A 52 -11.86 2.20 4.28
C TRP A 52 -12.56 0.86 4.52
N ARG A 53 -12.72 0.04 3.47
CA ARG A 53 -13.34 -1.28 3.58
C ARG A 53 -12.36 -2.28 4.21
N PRO A 54 -12.85 -3.16 5.11
CA PRO A 54 -12.03 -4.24 5.66
C PRO A 54 -11.43 -5.13 4.58
N LEU A 55 -10.18 -5.54 4.78
CA LEU A 55 -9.58 -6.63 4.01
C LEU A 55 -10.31 -7.95 4.32
N MET A 56 -10.57 -8.17 5.60
CA MET A 56 -11.32 -9.31 6.10
C MET A 56 -12.06 -8.92 7.38
N HIS A 57 -13.20 -9.54 7.61
CA HIS A 57 -14.00 -9.31 8.81
C HIS A 57 -14.75 -10.58 9.23
N THR A 58 -15.20 -10.63 10.47
CA THR A 58 -16.11 -11.68 10.95
C THR A 58 -17.17 -11.10 11.89
N THR A 59 -18.26 -11.83 12.06
CA THR A 59 -19.37 -11.45 12.93
C THR A 59 -19.72 -12.62 13.84
N ALA A 60 -19.85 -12.37 15.14
CA ALA A 60 -20.21 -13.38 16.13
C ALA A 60 -21.29 -12.84 17.08
N ASN A 61 -22.06 -13.74 17.68
CA ASN A 61 -22.98 -13.35 18.75
C ASN A 61 -22.17 -13.12 20.04
N LEU A 62 -22.41 -12.02 20.75
CA LEU A 62 -21.72 -11.71 22.00
C LEU A 62 -21.90 -12.81 23.07
N SER A 63 -23.00 -13.56 23.01
CA SER A 63 -23.27 -14.69 23.90
C SER A 63 -22.36 -15.91 23.68
N GLU A 64 -21.69 -16.01 22.53
CA GLU A 64 -20.78 -17.11 22.18
C GLU A 64 -19.32 -16.79 22.55
N ILE A 65 -19.05 -15.53 22.91
CA ILE A 65 -17.71 -15.05 23.24
C ILE A 65 -17.46 -15.25 24.72
N THR A 66 -16.38 -15.97 25.04
CA THR A 66 -15.96 -16.26 26.41
C THR A 66 -14.64 -15.59 26.77
N SER A 67 -13.83 -15.27 25.76
CA SER A 67 -12.60 -14.49 25.88
C SER A 67 -12.90 -13.00 25.80
N ILE A 68 -12.16 -12.24 26.59
CA ILE A 68 -12.19 -10.78 26.56
C ILE A 68 -11.02 -10.18 25.77
N SER A 69 -10.15 -11.02 25.19
CA SER A 69 -8.91 -10.60 24.53
C SER A 69 -8.72 -11.16 23.13
N SER A 70 -8.11 -10.33 22.28
CA SER A 70 -7.53 -10.71 20.99
C SER A 70 -6.02 -10.51 21.03
N SER A 71 -5.27 -11.35 20.33
CA SER A 71 -3.83 -11.21 20.16
C SER A 71 -3.43 -11.43 18.71
N PHE A 72 -2.50 -10.64 18.19
CA PHE A 72 -1.95 -10.81 16.84
C PHE A 72 -0.58 -10.14 16.75
N GLN A 73 0.16 -10.42 15.67
CA GLN A 73 1.41 -9.73 15.38
C GLN A 73 1.25 -8.75 14.22
N ILE A 74 1.94 -7.61 14.30
CA ILE A 74 2.03 -6.62 13.22
C ILE A 74 3.49 -6.30 12.88
N ARG A 75 3.75 -6.02 11.60
CA ARG A 75 5.02 -5.46 11.12
C ARG A 75 4.78 -4.43 10.02
N THR A 76 5.40 -3.25 10.13
CA THR A 76 5.32 -2.18 9.12
C THR A 76 6.47 -1.18 9.28
N PHE A 77 6.71 -0.35 8.26
CA PHE A 77 7.49 0.90 8.36
C PHE A 77 6.59 2.15 8.32
N ASP A 78 5.30 1.98 8.06
CA ASP A 78 4.36 3.09 7.89
C ASP A 78 4.16 3.84 9.21
N PRO A 79 4.24 5.17 9.19
CA PRO A 79 3.97 5.98 10.38
C PRO A 79 2.48 6.07 10.70
N GLU A 80 1.59 5.76 9.76
CA GLU A 80 0.15 5.91 9.88
C GLU A 80 -0.55 4.77 9.15
N GLY A 81 -1.68 4.28 9.67
CA GLY A 81 -2.40 3.17 9.04
C GLY A 81 -3.42 2.48 9.93
N LEU A 82 -4.47 1.91 9.34
CA LEU A 82 -5.52 1.18 10.08
C LEU A 82 -5.15 -0.29 10.29
N ILE A 83 -5.21 -0.75 11.53
CA ILE A 83 -4.87 -2.14 11.87
C ILE A 83 -6.12 -2.96 12.12
N PHE A 84 -6.85 -2.63 13.19
CA PHE A 84 -7.92 -3.46 13.73
C PHE A 84 -9.14 -2.63 14.11
N TYR A 85 -10.31 -3.19 13.84
CA TYR A 85 -11.60 -2.58 14.13
C TYR A 85 -12.51 -3.58 14.84
N GLY A 86 -13.34 -3.07 15.74
CA GLY A 86 -14.44 -3.85 16.31
C GLY A 86 -15.63 -2.98 16.65
N ASP A 87 -16.85 -3.51 16.52
CA ASP A 87 -18.05 -2.86 17.02
C ASP A 87 -19.11 -3.81 17.57
N THR A 88 -20.01 -3.23 18.33
CA THR A 88 -21.27 -3.84 18.74
C THR A 88 -22.43 -2.89 18.40
N LYS A 89 -23.67 -3.36 18.54
CA LYS A 89 -24.88 -2.56 18.28
C LYS A 89 -24.84 -1.90 16.88
N ASN A 90 -24.35 -2.63 15.88
CA ASN A 90 -24.22 -2.16 14.50
C ASN A 90 -23.43 -0.83 14.33
N GLY A 91 -22.39 -0.63 15.14
CA GLY A 91 -21.50 0.53 15.01
C GLY A 91 -21.94 1.75 15.81
N GLU A 92 -22.82 1.58 16.80
CA GLU A 92 -23.03 2.57 17.87
C GLU A 92 -21.84 2.56 18.83
N ASP A 93 -21.47 1.38 19.33
CA ASP A 93 -20.31 1.18 20.19
C ASP A 93 -19.16 0.58 19.37
N TRP A 94 -18.05 1.28 19.22
CA TRP A 94 -16.95 0.87 18.33
C TRP A 94 -15.56 1.15 18.90
N PHE A 95 -14.58 0.42 18.37
CA PHE A 95 -13.17 0.50 18.70
C PHE A 95 -12.33 0.47 17.41
N VAL A 96 -11.31 1.32 17.34
CA VAL A 96 -10.33 1.38 16.27
C VAL A 96 -8.93 1.40 16.87
N LEU A 97 -8.06 0.54 16.34
CA LEU A 97 -6.62 0.59 16.55
C LEU A 97 -5.93 0.94 15.22
N SER A 98 -5.21 2.05 15.22
CA SER A 98 -4.38 2.52 14.10
C SER A 98 -3.00 2.93 14.57
N LEU A 99 -2.11 3.28 13.64
CA LEU A 99 -0.88 4.01 13.91
C LEU A 99 -1.05 5.50 13.60
N LYS A 100 -0.36 6.33 14.38
CA LYS A 100 -0.15 7.75 14.09
C LYS A 100 1.26 8.14 14.53
N ASP A 101 2.06 8.68 13.62
CA ASP A 101 3.48 9.00 13.82
C ASP A 101 4.32 7.80 14.32
N GLY A 102 3.90 6.58 13.97
CA GLY A 102 4.47 5.31 14.38
C GLY A 102 3.97 4.78 15.72
N PHE A 103 3.17 5.55 16.46
CA PHE A 103 2.63 5.16 17.76
C PHE A 103 1.23 4.54 17.64
N PRO A 104 0.89 3.55 18.48
CA PRO A 104 -0.47 3.07 18.63
C PRO A 104 -1.44 4.20 18.99
N LEU A 105 -2.54 4.29 18.24
CA LEU A 105 -3.67 5.17 18.47
C LEU A 105 -4.92 4.31 18.65
N MET A 106 -5.49 4.33 19.86
CA MET A 106 -6.78 3.72 20.15
C MET A 106 -7.87 4.79 20.13
N GLN A 107 -8.95 4.53 19.41
CA GLN A 107 -10.15 5.36 19.39
C GLN A 107 -11.36 4.50 19.76
N VAL A 108 -12.16 4.97 20.69
CA VAL A 108 -13.29 4.22 21.24
C VAL A 108 -14.49 5.13 21.32
N ASN A 109 -15.65 4.64 20.88
CA ASN A 109 -16.94 5.25 21.18
C ASN A 109 -17.78 4.24 21.94
N LYS A 110 -18.27 4.63 23.11
CA LYS A 110 -19.24 3.84 23.89
C LYS A 110 -20.34 4.78 24.31
N LYS A 111 -21.59 4.49 23.93
CA LYS A 111 -22.78 5.30 24.27
C LYS A 111 -22.59 6.79 23.95
N ASP A 112 -22.10 7.07 22.74
CA ASP A 112 -21.85 8.43 22.24
C ASP A 112 -20.83 9.24 23.07
N VAL A 113 -19.97 8.54 23.82
CA VAL A 113 -18.81 9.13 24.50
C VAL A 113 -17.55 8.71 23.76
N PRO A 114 -17.07 9.53 22.80
CA PRO A 114 -15.83 9.28 22.08
C PRO A 114 -14.60 9.59 22.97
N VAL A 115 -13.63 8.68 22.97
CA VAL A 115 -12.33 8.84 23.64
C VAL A 115 -11.23 8.34 22.71
N SER A 116 -10.13 9.08 22.62
CA SER A 116 -8.94 8.67 21.87
C SER A 116 -7.69 8.79 22.74
N VAL A 117 -6.79 7.81 22.64
CA VAL A 117 -5.48 7.82 23.31
C VAL A 117 -4.42 7.33 22.33
N ALA A 118 -3.36 8.12 22.16
CA ALA A 118 -2.13 7.71 21.47
C ALA A 118 -1.02 7.49 22.50
N GLY A 119 -0.21 6.44 22.32
CA GLY A 119 0.91 6.17 23.21
C GLY A 119 1.46 4.76 23.07
N GLY A 120 2.39 4.39 23.97
CA GLY A 120 3.14 3.14 23.87
C GLY A 120 4.41 3.27 23.03
N PRO A 121 5.09 2.15 22.72
CA PRO A 121 6.28 2.14 21.89
C PRO A 121 5.92 2.37 20.41
N LYS A 122 6.89 2.83 19.61
CA LYS A 122 6.74 2.87 18.16
C LYS A 122 6.72 1.46 17.60
N LEU A 123 5.83 1.20 16.64
CA LEU A 123 5.65 -0.10 15.98
C LEU A 123 6.14 -0.13 14.53
N ASN A 124 6.63 0.99 14.01
CA ASN A 124 7.00 1.17 12.61
C ASN A 124 8.51 0.99 12.37
N ASP A 125 9.11 -0.01 13.01
CA ASP A 125 10.56 -0.28 12.95
C ASP A 125 10.92 -1.46 12.02
N GLY A 126 9.93 -2.00 11.30
CA GLY A 126 10.09 -3.16 10.43
C GLY A 126 10.21 -4.51 11.13
N LYS A 127 10.02 -4.58 12.46
CA LYS A 127 9.98 -5.84 13.21
C LYS A 127 8.56 -6.27 13.51
N TRP A 128 8.42 -7.54 13.86
CA TRP A 128 7.15 -8.09 14.35
C TRP A 128 6.96 -7.68 15.81
N HIS A 129 5.83 -7.04 16.10
CA HIS A 129 5.37 -6.70 17.44
C HIS A 129 4.12 -7.51 17.77
N THR A 130 4.07 -8.09 18.97
CA THR A 130 2.86 -8.78 19.48
C THR A 130 1.95 -7.77 20.15
N LEU A 131 0.70 -7.68 19.68
CA LEU A 131 -0.34 -6.82 20.24
C LEU A 131 -1.41 -7.67 20.89
N GLU A 132 -1.72 -7.39 22.16
CA GLU A 132 -2.80 -8.01 22.91
C GLU A 132 -3.81 -6.93 23.32
N LEU A 133 -5.01 -7.02 22.77
CA LEU A 133 -6.13 -6.13 23.06
C LEU A 133 -7.08 -6.85 24.00
N SER A 134 -7.51 -6.21 25.07
CA SER A 134 -8.52 -6.77 25.97
C SER A 134 -9.53 -5.73 26.44
N ASN A 135 -10.77 -6.18 26.61
CA ASN A 135 -11.84 -5.41 27.23
C ASN A 135 -12.01 -5.83 28.69
N GLN A 136 -11.65 -4.96 29.63
CA GLN A 136 -11.71 -5.22 31.08
C GLN A 136 -12.69 -4.24 31.74
N GLY A 137 -13.97 -4.56 31.64
CA GLY A 137 -15.07 -3.78 32.23
C GLY A 137 -15.21 -2.40 31.59
N GLU A 138 -14.67 -1.38 32.25
CA GLU A 138 -14.68 0.00 31.78
C GLU A 138 -13.38 0.41 31.07
N PHE A 139 -12.50 -0.55 30.77
CA PHE A 139 -11.22 -0.25 30.15
C PHE A 139 -10.98 -1.09 28.92
N VAL A 140 -10.49 -0.45 27.85
CA VAL A 140 -9.82 -1.15 26.76
C VAL A 140 -8.31 -1.03 26.98
N ILE A 141 -7.63 -2.17 26.97
CA ILE A 141 -6.20 -2.25 27.26
C ILE A 141 -5.49 -2.86 26.06
N LEU A 142 -4.47 -2.17 25.58
CA LEU A 142 -3.48 -2.68 24.63
C LEU A 142 -2.19 -3.00 25.40
N VAL A 143 -1.69 -4.23 25.25
CA VAL A 143 -0.35 -4.63 25.66
C VAL A 143 0.49 -4.86 24.41
N VAL A 144 1.68 -4.25 24.36
CA VAL A 144 2.66 -4.43 23.29
C VAL A 144 3.86 -5.20 23.84
N ASP A 145 4.23 -6.28 23.15
CA ASP A 145 5.39 -7.13 23.46
C ASP A 145 5.46 -7.54 24.94
N GLY A 146 4.29 -7.83 25.52
CA GLY A 146 4.14 -8.29 26.90
C GLY A 146 4.50 -7.28 28.01
N SER A 147 4.88 -6.04 27.67
CA SER A 147 5.47 -5.10 28.65
C SER A 147 4.88 -3.69 28.62
N SER A 148 4.56 -3.15 27.44
CA SER A 148 4.04 -1.79 27.32
C SER A 148 2.53 -1.78 27.32
N ARG A 149 1.91 -1.07 28.28
CA ARG A 149 0.47 -1.07 28.48
C ARG A 149 -0.13 0.31 28.20
N LEU A 150 -1.06 0.38 27.25
CA LEU A 150 -1.89 1.54 26.97
C LEU A 150 -3.33 1.26 27.40
N VAL A 151 -3.96 2.20 28.11
CA VAL A 151 -5.28 2.01 28.70
C VAL A 151 -6.20 3.16 28.30
N VAL A 152 -7.39 2.82 27.80
CA VAL A 152 -8.46 3.77 27.52
C VAL A 152 -9.61 3.49 28.48
N GLY A 153 -9.98 4.51 29.27
CA GLY A 153 -11.17 4.45 30.11
C GLY A 153 -12.42 4.79 29.31
N MET A 154 -13.44 3.93 29.41
CA MET A 154 -14.78 4.13 28.93
C MET A 154 -15.62 4.64 30.12
N GLN A 155 -16.28 5.79 30.01
CA GLN A 155 -17.22 6.18 31.05
C GLN A 155 -18.55 5.41 30.85
N SER A 156 -18.70 4.20 31.40
CA SER A 156 -20.05 3.62 31.61
C SER A 156 -20.38 3.57 33.10
N LYS A 157 -21.55 4.12 33.43
CA LYS A 157 -22.13 4.04 34.79
C LYS A 157 -22.94 2.76 35.02
N GLN A 158 -23.04 1.87 34.02
CA GLN A 158 -24.01 0.77 34.02
C GLN A 158 -23.40 -0.53 33.50
N LEU A 159 -23.57 -1.60 34.28
CA LEU A 159 -23.25 -2.98 33.90
C LEU A 159 -24.28 -3.44 32.86
N GLU A 160 -23.87 -3.61 31.61
CA GLU A 160 -24.74 -4.16 30.56
C GLU A 160 -24.45 -5.65 30.39
N VAL A 161 -25.51 -6.43 30.18
CA VAL A 161 -25.38 -7.83 29.75
C VAL A 161 -24.96 -7.81 28.28
N PRO A 162 -23.84 -8.45 27.89
CA PRO A 162 -23.40 -8.51 26.50
C PRO A 162 -24.48 -9.19 25.66
N SER A 163 -25.15 -8.43 24.80
CA SER A 163 -26.21 -8.94 23.92
C SER A 163 -26.10 -8.27 22.57
N GLY A 164 -26.46 -9.02 21.52
CA GLY A 164 -26.30 -8.60 20.13
C GLY A 164 -25.08 -9.21 19.45
N LYS A 165 -24.65 -8.57 18.35
CA LYS A 165 -23.57 -9.04 17.50
C LYS A 165 -22.31 -8.20 17.71
N LEU A 166 -21.17 -8.86 17.74
CA LEU A 166 -19.85 -8.27 17.60
C LEU A 166 -19.43 -8.41 16.14
N ARG A 167 -18.92 -7.33 15.54
CA ARG A 167 -18.21 -7.37 14.26
C ARG A 167 -16.76 -6.97 14.49
N ILE A 168 -15.81 -7.72 13.94
CA ILE A 168 -14.39 -7.37 13.97
C ILE A 168 -13.81 -7.40 12.56
N ALA A 169 -12.82 -6.56 12.29
CA ALA A 169 -12.25 -6.36 10.97
C ALA A 169 -10.76 -6.00 11.02
N LEU A 170 -10.05 -6.32 9.94
CA LEU A 170 -8.65 -5.93 9.72
C LEU A 170 -8.53 -4.99 8.51
N GLY A 171 -7.71 -3.96 8.66
CA GLY A 171 -7.37 -3.01 7.59
C GLY A 171 -8.54 -2.15 7.09
N GLY A 172 -9.63 -2.03 7.85
CA GLY A 172 -10.82 -1.28 7.45
C GLY A 172 -11.83 -1.17 8.60
N ILE A 173 -12.87 -0.36 8.39
CA ILE A 173 -13.95 -0.11 9.36
C ILE A 173 -15.32 -0.49 8.78
N LEU A 174 -16.29 -0.75 9.66
CA LEU A 174 -17.68 -1.08 9.28
C LEU A 174 -18.68 0.02 9.69
N ILE A 175 -18.17 1.19 10.04
CA ILE A 175 -18.91 2.41 10.33
C ILE A 175 -18.57 3.47 9.29
N ASP A 176 -19.36 4.54 9.31
CA ASP A 176 -19.03 5.76 8.59
C ASP A 176 -17.69 6.34 9.09
N LYS A 177 -16.79 6.67 8.16
CA LYS A 177 -15.48 7.29 8.45
C LYS A 177 -15.62 8.67 9.10
N GLU A 178 -16.73 9.34 8.89
CA GLU A 178 -17.02 10.63 9.54
C GLU A 178 -17.19 10.51 11.07
N LYS A 179 -17.42 9.29 11.60
CA LYS A 179 -17.48 9.03 13.04
C LYS A 179 -16.11 8.95 13.71
N ILE A 180 -15.01 8.84 12.94
CA ILE A 180 -13.65 8.74 13.47
C ILE A 180 -13.25 10.05 14.16
N ILE A 181 -12.74 9.96 15.39
CA ILE A 181 -12.43 11.12 16.25
C ILE A 181 -11.17 11.84 15.74
N VAL A 182 -10.09 11.08 15.58
CA VAL A 182 -8.80 11.54 15.09
C VAL A 182 -8.65 11.00 13.68
N GLN A 183 -8.68 11.88 12.70
CA GLN A 183 -8.50 11.53 11.29
C GLN A 183 -7.09 10.98 11.05
N PHE A 184 -7.00 9.95 10.20
CA PHE A 184 -5.77 9.30 9.77
C PHE A 184 -5.93 8.72 8.35
N LYS A 185 -4.82 8.45 7.65
CA LYS A 185 -4.84 7.68 6.41
C LYS A 185 -4.96 6.17 6.72
N PRO A 186 -6.00 5.47 6.24
CA PRO A 186 -6.25 4.09 6.63
C PRO A 186 -5.36 3.07 5.90
N HIS A 187 -4.80 3.43 4.74
CA HIS A 187 -3.91 2.55 3.98
C HIS A 187 -2.64 2.29 4.79
N MET A 188 -2.16 1.04 4.75
CA MET A 188 -0.97 0.63 5.47
C MET A 188 -0.23 -0.46 4.69
N ASP A 189 1.01 -0.21 4.32
CA ASP A 189 2.00 -1.20 3.91
C ASP A 189 2.50 -1.95 5.15
N GLY A 190 1.64 -2.85 5.63
CA GLY A 190 1.85 -3.60 6.85
C GLY A 190 1.29 -5.00 6.77
N CYS A 191 1.88 -5.90 7.56
CA CYS A 191 1.50 -7.30 7.63
C CYS A 191 0.96 -7.65 9.01
N VAL A 192 -0.08 -8.48 9.02
CA VAL A 192 -0.66 -9.06 10.25
C VAL A 192 -0.61 -10.57 10.17
N ARG A 193 -0.31 -11.25 11.28
CA ARG A 193 -0.31 -12.71 11.39
C ARG A 193 -0.63 -13.20 12.80
N ASP A 194 -0.73 -14.53 12.95
CA ASP A 194 -0.88 -15.24 14.23
C ASP A 194 -2.07 -14.71 15.05
N GLY A 195 -3.18 -14.42 14.35
CA GLY A 195 -4.38 -13.82 14.92
C GLY A 195 -5.20 -14.80 15.74
N ASN A 196 -5.40 -14.48 17.02
CA ASN A 196 -6.37 -15.09 17.92
C ASN A 196 -7.41 -14.03 18.30
N TRP A 197 -8.67 -14.29 18.00
CA TRP A 197 -9.70 -13.25 17.98
C TRP A 197 -10.85 -13.61 18.94
N LEU A 198 -10.72 -13.27 20.22
CA LEU A 198 -11.80 -13.48 21.20
C LEU A 198 -12.36 -14.91 21.19
N ASN A 199 -11.48 -15.93 21.14
CA ASN A 199 -11.85 -17.35 21.03
C ASN A 199 -12.73 -17.73 19.83
N LEU A 200 -12.85 -16.87 18.82
CA LEU A 200 -13.62 -17.13 17.61
C LEU A 200 -12.83 -18.02 16.65
N SER A 201 -13.39 -19.19 16.35
CA SER A 201 -12.83 -20.16 15.39
C SER A 201 -13.56 -20.16 14.03
N PHE A 202 -14.54 -19.28 13.85
CA PHE A 202 -15.31 -19.18 12.60
C PHE A 202 -14.44 -18.61 11.46
N PRO A 203 -14.66 -19.05 10.21
CA PRO A 203 -13.94 -18.47 9.08
C PRO A 203 -14.26 -16.99 8.97
N TRP A 204 -13.22 -16.20 8.75
CA TRP A 204 -13.35 -14.81 8.39
C TRP A 204 -13.83 -14.69 6.94
N GLU A 205 -14.49 -13.59 6.60
CA GLU A 205 -14.95 -13.31 5.25
C GLU A 205 -14.07 -12.23 4.61
N THR A 206 -13.74 -12.41 3.34
CA THR A 206 -13.08 -11.40 2.51
C THR A 206 -13.79 -11.19 1.18
N GLU A 207 -13.73 -9.95 0.69
CA GLU A 207 -14.19 -9.56 -0.65
C GLU A 207 -13.05 -9.65 -1.69
N VAL A 208 -11.81 -9.99 -1.33
CA VAL A 208 -10.75 -10.17 -2.34
C VAL A 208 -10.69 -11.61 -2.84
N GLU A 209 -10.29 -11.82 -4.10
CA GLU A 209 -10.18 -13.16 -4.69
C GLU A 209 -9.11 -14.00 -3.98
N GLU A 210 -7.96 -13.37 -3.74
CA GLU A 210 -6.79 -13.96 -3.08
C GLU A 210 -6.11 -12.91 -2.20
N LEU A 211 -5.68 -13.33 -1.00
CA LEU A 211 -4.93 -12.48 -0.07
C LEU A 211 -3.48 -12.41 -0.53
N TRP A 212 -2.95 -11.20 -0.68
CA TRP A 212 -1.56 -11.01 -1.06
C TRP A 212 -0.62 -11.47 0.06
N PRO A 213 0.43 -12.24 -0.28
CA PRO A 213 1.41 -12.68 0.70
C PRO A 213 2.26 -11.50 1.16
N CYS A 214 2.73 -11.59 2.40
CA CYS A 214 3.75 -10.72 2.92
C CYS A 214 5.14 -11.17 2.46
N TYR A 215 6.02 -10.23 2.13
CA TYR A 215 7.44 -10.53 1.97
C TYR A 215 8.04 -11.04 3.26
N GLU A 216 8.92 -12.03 3.19
CA GLU A 216 9.53 -12.64 4.39
C GLU A 216 10.39 -11.61 5.14
N ASN A 217 11.24 -10.90 4.41
CA ASN A 217 12.10 -9.83 4.94
C ASN A 217 11.79 -8.52 4.23
N ILE A 218 11.83 -7.43 5.00
CA ILE A 218 11.61 -6.07 4.51
C ILE A 218 12.68 -5.13 5.06
N GLN A 219 12.97 -4.08 4.31
CA GLN A 219 13.84 -2.97 4.70
C GLN A 219 13.17 -1.63 4.34
N PRO A 220 13.59 -0.50 4.96
CA PRO A 220 13.07 0.81 4.60
C PRO A 220 13.35 1.14 3.13
N GLY A 221 12.36 1.71 2.45
CA GLY A 221 12.51 2.18 1.07
C GLY A 221 11.17 2.29 0.35
N ILE A 222 11.24 2.60 -0.94
CA ILE A 222 10.08 2.76 -1.81
C ILE A 222 10.14 1.68 -2.88
N TYR A 223 9.23 0.71 -2.81
CA TYR A 223 9.20 -0.42 -3.73
C TYR A 223 8.18 -0.24 -4.85
N PHE A 224 8.66 -0.48 -6.07
CA PHE A 224 7.86 -0.49 -7.28
C PHE A 224 7.87 -1.89 -7.89
N PRO A 225 6.70 -2.54 -8.05
CA PRO A 225 6.61 -3.90 -8.60
C PRO A 225 6.54 -3.94 -10.14
N GLY A 226 6.58 -2.80 -10.83
CA GLY A 226 6.47 -2.74 -12.30
C GLY A 226 5.04 -2.62 -12.84
N THR A 227 4.08 -2.15 -12.03
CA THR A 227 2.65 -2.08 -12.45
C THR A 227 2.04 -0.68 -12.41
N GLY A 228 2.76 0.35 -11.94
CA GLY A 228 2.25 1.70 -11.90
C GLY A 228 3.29 2.74 -11.49
N LEU A 229 2.83 3.96 -11.23
CA LEU A 229 3.67 5.09 -10.83
C LEU A 229 2.99 5.93 -9.73
N ALA A 230 3.77 6.84 -9.14
CA ALA A 230 3.32 7.87 -8.20
C ALA A 230 3.46 9.25 -8.83
N ILE A 231 2.38 10.05 -8.84
CA ILE A 231 2.31 11.35 -9.51
C ILE A 231 2.17 12.48 -8.48
N PHE A 232 2.98 13.52 -8.64
CA PHE A 232 2.94 14.76 -7.89
C PHE A 232 2.75 15.97 -8.82
N ASN A 233 2.12 17.03 -8.29
CA ASN A 233 2.13 18.34 -8.93
C ASN A 233 3.41 19.07 -8.58
N ILE A 234 4.11 19.59 -9.59
CA ILE A 234 5.43 20.22 -9.40
C ILE A 234 5.35 21.55 -8.66
N SER A 235 4.21 22.25 -8.76
CA SER A 235 3.94 23.52 -8.08
C SER A 235 4.17 23.47 -6.57
N VAL A 236 4.09 22.29 -5.96
CA VAL A 236 4.32 22.06 -4.52
C VAL A 236 5.81 22.19 -4.15
N PHE A 237 6.72 22.09 -5.12
CA PHE A 237 8.17 22.05 -4.90
C PHE A 237 8.91 23.29 -5.39
N LEU A 238 8.19 24.39 -5.67
CA LEU A 238 8.79 25.59 -6.24
C LEU A 238 9.85 26.20 -5.30
N PRO A 239 11.01 26.61 -5.83
CA PRO A 239 12.09 27.16 -5.03
C PRO A 239 11.76 28.55 -4.46
N GLU A 240 12.31 28.83 -3.28
CA GLU A 240 12.62 30.19 -2.85
C GLU A 240 13.80 30.67 -3.71
N ALA A 241 13.65 31.82 -4.38
CA ALA A 241 14.50 32.40 -5.43
C ALA A 241 15.99 31.93 -5.61
N ASP A 242 16.41 31.88 -6.88
CA ASP A 242 17.80 31.83 -7.41
C ASP A 242 18.69 30.58 -7.26
N HIS A 243 18.25 29.51 -6.58
CA HIS A 243 19.11 28.32 -6.41
C HIS A 243 18.83 27.12 -7.33
N GLY A 244 17.84 27.22 -8.24
CA GLY A 244 17.43 26.12 -9.12
C GLY A 244 16.68 24.99 -8.39
N LEU A 245 16.18 23.99 -9.14
CA LEU A 245 15.52 22.82 -8.55
C LEU A 245 16.53 21.68 -8.33
N LYS A 246 16.64 21.20 -7.09
CA LYS A 246 17.47 20.03 -6.75
C LYS A 246 16.63 18.79 -6.50
N ILE A 247 16.88 17.72 -7.24
CA ILE A 247 16.28 16.40 -7.05
C ILE A 247 17.38 15.39 -6.74
N GLY A 248 17.30 14.72 -5.60
CA GLY A 248 18.20 13.63 -5.20
C GLY A 248 17.47 12.30 -5.20
N ILE A 249 18.13 11.24 -5.66
CA ILE A 249 17.60 9.88 -5.68
C ILE A 249 18.69 8.93 -5.18
N TRP A 250 18.31 8.05 -4.26
CA TRP A 250 19.18 7.04 -3.66
C TRP A 250 18.59 5.65 -3.90
N GLY A 251 19.47 4.69 -4.12
CA GLY A 251 19.13 3.29 -4.27
C GLY A 251 20.10 2.58 -5.18
N ASN A 252 20.06 1.25 -5.17
CA ASN A 252 20.90 0.46 -6.03
C ASN A 252 20.30 0.38 -7.46
N PHE A 253 20.61 1.38 -8.29
CA PHE A 253 20.06 1.46 -9.65
C PHE A 253 20.42 0.23 -10.51
N SER A 254 21.49 -0.50 -10.17
CA SER A 254 21.89 -1.74 -10.85
C SER A 254 20.86 -2.88 -10.74
N GLN A 255 19.98 -2.81 -9.73
CA GLN A 255 18.92 -3.77 -9.46
C GLN A 255 17.54 -3.27 -9.97
N MET A 256 17.53 -2.18 -10.73
CA MET A 256 16.29 -1.56 -11.22
C MET A 256 16.11 -1.73 -12.72
N HIS A 257 14.84 -1.80 -13.13
CA HIS A 257 14.45 -1.81 -14.54
C HIS A 257 13.20 -0.97 -14.74
N GLY A 258 13.24 -0.01 -15.67
CA GLY A 258 12.12 0.89 -15.99
C GLY A 258 12.42 2.35 -15.69
N THR A 259 11.39 3.19 -15.72
CA THR A 259 11.51 4.63 -15.52
C THR A 259 11.47 4.99 -14.05
N ILE A 260 12.55 5.58 -13.54
CA ILE A 260 12.65 6.02 -12.14
C ILE A 260 11.92 7.33 -11.94
N LEU A 261 12.15 8.31 -12.82
CA LEU A 261 11.60 9.66 -12.73
C LEU A 261 11.23 10.16 -14.11
N SER A 262 10.06 10.76 -14.25
CA SER A 262 9.69 11.52 -15.45
C SER A 262 9.01 12.83 -15.11
N ILE A 263 9.25 13.86 -15.92
CA ILE A 263 8.76 15.22 -15.69
C ILE A 263 8.20 15.76 -17.01
N LYS A 264 6.97 16.30 -16.95
CA LYS A 264 6.27 16.81 -18.13
C LYS A 264 5.30 17.94 -17.77
N ALA A 265 5.16 18.90 -18.68
CA ALA A 265 4.09 19.89 -18.67
C ALA A 265 2.78 19.35 -19.29
N PRO A 266 1.61 19.86 -18.89
CA PRO A 266 0.34 19.48 -19.50
C PRO A 266 0.34 19.77 -21.00
N GLY A 267 -0.08 18.80 -21.82
CA GLY A 267 -0.18 18.95 -23.27
C GLY A 267 1.15 19.08 -24.02
N GLN A 268 2.29 18.82 -23.36
CA GLN A 268 3.63 18.89 -23.97
C GLN A 268 4.34 17.54 -23.98
N GLU A 269 5.47 17.49 -24.68
CA GLU A 269 6.37 16.33 -24.64
C GLU A 269 7.08 16.19 -23.29
N LEU A 270 7.70 15.04 -23.06
CA LEU A 270 8.49 14.79 -21.86
C LEU A 270 9.70 15.72 -21.81
N MET A 271 9.78 16.53 -20.76
CA MET A 271 10.94 17.41 -20.55
C MET A 271 12.14 16.61 -20.05
N PHE A 272 11.90 15.68 -19.12
CA PHE A 272 12.96 14.92 -18.46
C PHE A 272 12.54 13.49 -18.17
N THR A 273 13.46 12.55 -18.37
CA THR A 273 13.30 11.14 -18.01
C THR A 273 14.60 10.59 -17.44
N LEU A 274 14.49 9.84 -16.34
CA LEU A 274 15.55 9.01 -15.78
C LEU A 274 15.08 7.57 -15.79
N ALA A 275 15.78 6.70 -16.51
CA ALA A 275 15.44 5.29 -16.64
C ALA A 275 16.64 4.40 -16.29
N ALA A 276 16.36 3.29 -15.60
CA ALA A 276 17.34 2.25 -15.30
C ALA A 276 17.09 1.02 -16.18
N LYS A 277 18.18 0.42 -16.64
CA LYS A 277 18.21 -0.84 -17.38
C LYS A 277 19.30 -1.71 -16.80
N SER A 278 19.06 -2.23 -15.59
CA SER A 278 20.06 -2.95 -14.81
C SER A 278 21.32 -2.09 -14.63
N LYS A 279 22.46 -2.42 -15.26
CA LYS A 279 23.75 -1.76 -15.04
C LYS A 279 23.94 -0.41 -15.75
N GLU A 280 22.90 0.09 -16.41
CA GLU A 280 22.94 1.35 -17.13
C GLU A 280 21.79 2.26 -16.69
N VAL A 281 22.12 3.49 -16.34
CA VAL A 281 21.14 4.54 -16.06
C VAL A 281 21.22 5.56 -17.18
N THR A 282 20.08 5.82 -17.82
CA THR A 282 19.96 6.79 -18.89
C THR A 282 19.14 7.98 -18.39
N LEU A 283 19.72 9.17 -18.54
CA LEU A 283 19.06 10.44 -18.33
C LEU A 283 18.81 11.09 -19.68
N THR A 284 17.57 11.52 -19.93
CA THR A 284 17.16 12.24 -21.13
C THR A 284 16.57 13.59 -20.71
N PHE A 285 17.01 14.68 -21.34
CA PHE A 285 16.44 16.02 -21.19
C PHE A 285 16.26 16.65 -22.57
N GLY A 286 15.02 16.71 -23.08
CA GLY A 286 14.77 17.00 -24.50
C GLY A 286 15.56 16.05 -25.41
N GLU A 287 16.35 16.63 -26.33
CA GLU A 287 17.23 15.89 -27.25
C GLU A 287 18.52 15.35 -26.60
N TYR A 288 18.85 15.82 -25.39
CA TYR A 288 20.10 15.46 -24.74
C TYR A 288 19.97 14.14 -23.99
N LYS A 289 20.96 13.27 -24.15
CA LYS A 289 21.01 11.96 -23.52
C LYS A 289 22.35 11.73 -22.85
N ILE A 290 22.31 11.36 -21.56
CA ILE A 290 23.49 10.99 -20.76
C ILE A 290 23.32 9.52 -20.37
N GLN A 291 24.34 8.71 -20.66
CA GLN A 291 24.38 7.31 -20.23
C GLN A 291 25.44 7.15 -19.16
N MET A 292 25.03 6.64 -18.01
CA MET A 292 25.87 6.34 -16.87
C MET A 292 25.98 4.83 -16.75
N LYS A 293 27.19 4.32 -16.88
CA LYS A 293 27.54 2.91 -16.68
C LYS A 293 28.33 2.86 -15.38
N ASP A 294 27.91 2.00 -14.45
CA ASP A 294 28.52 1.64 -13.15
C ASP A 294 27.40 1.48 -12.09
N VAL A 295 27.74 0.95 -10.91
CA VAL A 295 26.82 0.82 -9.77
C VAL A 295 26.63 2.20 -9.13
N VAL A 296 25.84 3.05 -9.77
CA VAL A 296 25.41 4.32 -9.19
C VAL A 296 24.49 4.00 -8.01
N LYS A 297 24.80 4.56 -6.83
CA LYS A 297 23.94 4.42 -5.64
C LYS A 297 23.20 5.70 -5.31
N ARG A 298 23.73 6.84 -5.78
CA ARG A 298 23.08 8.13 -5.63
C ARG A 298 23.23 8.98 -6.88
N LEU A 299 22.12 9.59 -7.27
CA LEU A 299 22.07 10.61 -8.31
C LEU A 299 21.50 11.90 -7.73
N VAL A 300 22.17 13.03 -7.96
CA VAL A 300 21.65 14.36 -7.61
C VAL A 300 21.66 15.23 -8.85
N MET A 301 20.49 15.73 -9.21
CA MET A 301 20.23 16.55 -10.40
C MET A 301 19.87 17.96 -9.95
N THR A 302 20.57 18.96 -10.45
CA THR A 302 20.31 20.37 -10.17
C THR A 302 19.95 21.09 -11.46
N PHE A 303 18.69 21.52 -11.56
CA PHE A 303 18.12 22.26 -12.68
C PHE A 303 18.27 23.77 -12.42
N GLN A 304 19.26 24.40 -13.06
CA GLN A 304 19.44 25.85 -13.05
C GLN A 304 18.89 26.46 -14.34
N THR A 305 18.91 27.79 -14.47
CA THR A 305 18.41 28.49 -15.67
C THR A 305 19.19 28.13 -16.93
N ASP A 306 20.50 27.94 -16.79
CA ASP A 306 21.42 27.75 -17.93
C ASP A 306 22.24 26.45 -17.87
N LEU A 307 22.02 25.64 -16.84
CA LEU A 307 22.79 24.42 -16.61
C LEU A 307 21.95 23.30 -15.97
N LEU A 308 22.17 22.07 -16.43
CA LEU A 308 21.79 20.85 -15.71
C LEU A 308 23.05 20.18 -15.16
N GLN A 309 23.18 20.17 -13.83
CA GLN A 309 24.29 19.49 -13.16
C GLN A 309 23.84 18.12 -12.65
N VAL A 310 24.61 17.07 -12.95
CA VAL A 310 24.36 15.71 -12.51
C VAL A 310 25.55 15.22 -11.68
N LEU A 311 25.30 14.90 -10.42
CA LEU A 311 26.30 14.43 -9.46
C LEU A 311 26.01 12.95 -9.11
N GLN A 312 27.02 12.10 -9.25
CA GLN A 312 26.96 10.67 -8.93
C GLN A 312 27.89 10.36 -7.74
N ASP A 313 27.37 9.64 -6.74
CA ASP A 313 28.09 9.14 -5.55
C ASP A 313 28.87 10.21 -4.74
N PHE A 314 29.01 10.07 -3.40
CA PHE A 314 29.64 11.13 -2.54
C PHE A 314 31.06 10.71 -2.14
N ASP A 315 31.33 9.42 -2.06
CA ASP A 315 32.64 8.89 -1.64
C ASP A 315 33.69 9.05 -2.75
N GLU A 316 33.30 8.91 -4.01
CA GLU A 316 34.09 9.29 -5.19
C GLU A 316 33.21 10.13 -6.14
N PRO A 317 33.07 11.45 -5.92
CA PRO A 317 32.10 12.26 -6.65
C PRO A 317 32.50 12.39 -8.13
N LYS A 318 31.86 11.60 -8.99
CA LYS A 318 31.91 11.80 -10.45
C LYS A 318 30.86 12.86 -10.80
N THR A 319 31.34 14.07 -11.09
CA THR A 319 30.49 15.18 -11.51
C THR A 319 30.39 15.23 -13.02
N THR A 320 29.20 15.03 -13.56
CA THR A 320 28.90 15.26 -14.98
C THR A 320 28.08 16.54 -15.10
N THR A 321 28.72 17.60 -15.56
CA THR A 321 28.06 18.88 -15.81
C THR A 321 27.68 18.94 -17.27
N VAL A 322 26.40 19.16 -17.57
CA VAL A 322 25.94 19.31 -18.96
C VAL A 322 25.39 20.71 -19.15
N SER A 323 26.14 21.52 -19.92
CA SER A 323 25.79 22.88 -20.30
C SER A 323 24.60 22.89 -21.27
N ILE A 324 23.43 22.58 -20.75
CA ILE A 324 22.13 22.73 -21.40
C ILE A 324 21.48 23.93 -20.73
N SER A 325 21.01 24.91 -21.50
CA SER A 325 20.15 25.97 -20.97
C SER A 325 18.72 25.43 -20.86
N PRO A 326 18.26 24.94 -19.68
CA PRO A 326 17.02 24.21 -19.56
C PRO A 326 15.82 25.11 -19.88
N VAL A 327 15.96 26.42 -19.63
CA VAL A 327 14.98 27.46 -19.99
C VAL A 327 14.67 27.50 -21.49
N ARG A 328 15.58 27.05 -22.36
CA ARG A 328 15.32 26.98 -23.81
C ARG A 328 14.41 25.83 -24.21
N HIS A 329 14.17 24.86 -23.34
CA HIS A 329 13.23 23.79 -23.64
C HIS A 329 11.80 24.37 -23.74
N PRO A 330 11.05 24.05 -24.82
CA PRO A 330 9.66 24.49 -24.96
C PRO A 330 8.86 24.12 -23.71
N GLY A 331 8.35 25.13 -23.01
CA GLY A 331 7.54 24.94 -21.81
C GLY A 331 8.29 24.51 -20.55
N TYR A 332 9.59 24.81 -20.44
CA TYR A 332 10.32 24.71 -19.17
C TYR A 332 9.60 25.46 -18.02
N LEU A 333 9.24 26.72 -18.25
CA LEU A 333 8.54 27.54 -17.24
C LEU A 333 7.15 26.97 -16.90
N THR A 334 6.41 26.48 -17.90
CA THR A 334 5.10 25.85 -17.67
C THR A 334 5.23 24.51 -16.95
N THR A 335 6.31 23.76 -17.16
CA THR A 335 6.58 22.50 -16.46
C THR A 335 6.78 22.75 -14.97
N TRP A 336 7.55 23.77 -14.58
CA TRP A 336 7.73 24.05 -13.15
C TRP A 336 6.50 24.65 -12.50
N ARG A 337 5.68 25.40 -13.25
CA ARG A 337 4.45 26.01 -12.72
C ARG A 337 3.28 25.03 -12.62
N ASP A 338 3.04 24.25 -13.68
CA ASP A 338 1.81 23.46 -13.87
C ASP A 338 2.10 21.99 -14.21
N GLY A 339 3.36 21.59 -14.26
CA GLY A 339 3.77 20.24 -14.64
C GLY A 339 3.55 19.18 -13.58
N ARG A 340 3.74 17.93 -14.02
CA ARG A 340 3.67 16.73 -13.20
C ARG A 340 5.03 16.06 -13.13
N LEU A 341 5.35 15.59 -11.94
CA LEU A 341 6.50 14.74 -11.66
C LEU A 341 5.99 13.35 -11.31
N ALA A 342 6.52 12.34 -11.98
CA ALA A 342 6.20 10.95 -11.72
C ALA A 342 7.43 10.20 -11.21
N ILE A 343 7.24 9.38 -10.17
CA ILE A 343 8.23 8.40 -9.72
C ILE A 343 7.72 6.99 -10.08
N GLY A 344 8.60 6.17 -10.62
CA GLY A 344 8.33 4.76 -10.91
C GLY A 344 7.63 4.48 -12.23
N GLY A 345 7.48 5.47 -13.11
CA GLY A 345 6.97 5.25 -14.46
C GLY A 345 7.11 6.47 -15.36
N LEU A 346 6.93 6.23 -16.66
CA LEU A 346 6.91 7.26 -17.69
C LEU A 346 5.52 7.89 -17.74
N LEU A 347 5.44 9.22 -17.65
CA LEU A 347 4.18 9.96 -17.84
C LEU A 347 3.65 9.77 -19.26
N GLY A 348 2.36 9.44 -19.38
CA GLY A 348 1.68 9.22 -20.66
C GLY A 348 1.46 10.50 -21.48
N GLU A 349 1.03 10.30 -22.74
CA GLU A 349 0.76 11.40 -23.67
C GLU A 349 -0.66 11.98 -23.58
N GLY A 350 -1.65 11.20 -23.12
CA GLY A 350 -3.08 11.59 -23.04
C GLY A 350 -3.52 12.21 -21.69
N GLU A 351 -4.76 12.72 -21.65
CA GLU A 351 -5.38 13.34 -20.46
C GLU A 351 -5.43 12.39 -19.25
N ASP A 352 -5.61 11.09 -19.50
CA ASP A 352 -5.65 10.04 -18.50
C ASP A 352 -4.27 9.75 -17.86
N ASN A 353 -3.20 10.33 -18.41
CA ASN A 353 -1.80 10.13 -17.98
C ASN A 353 -1.41 8.65 -17.79
N VAL A 354 -2.01 7.74 -18.58
CA VAL A 354 -1.70 6.30 -18.50
C VAL A 354 -0.21 6.12 -18.71
N GLY A 355 0.48 5.76 -17.64
CA GLY A 355 1.92 5.64 -17.66
C GLY A 355 2.40 4.38 -18.38
N SER A 356 3.69 4.32 -18.63
CA SER A 356 4.33 3.13 -19.19
C SER A 356 5.72 2.93 -18.61
N GLN A 357 6.40 1.85 -19.00
CA GLN A 357 7.77 1.55 -18.58
C GLN A 357 7.94 1.61 -17.05
N PHE A 358 6.99 1.01 -16.34
CA PHE A 358 6.96 1.04 -14.88
C PHE A 358 8.23 0.46 -14.28
N LEU A 359 8.68 1.08 -13.19
CA LEU A 359 9.85 0.67 -12.46
C LEU A 359 9.58 -0.65 -11.74
N THR A 360 10.50 -1.60 -11.91
CA THR A 360 10.67 -2.73 -11.02
C THR A 360 11.95 -2.50 -10.24
N GLY A 361 11.84 -2.36 -8.92
CA GLY A 361 12.98 -2.13 -8.04
C GLY A 361 12.62 -1.35 -6.77
N CYS A 362 13.64 -1.08 -5.96
CA CYS A 362 13.51 -0.38 -4.69
C CYS A 362 14.38 0.88 -4.67
N LEU A 363 13.78 2.04 -4.42
CA LEU A 363 14.51 3.28 -4.12
C LEU A 363 14.70 3.37 -2.60
N GLU A 364 15.87 3.79 -2.13
CA GLU A 364 16.09 4.02 -0.70
C GLU A 364 15.38 5.30 -0.24
N LYS A 365 15.49 6.37 -1.04
CA LYS A 365 14.79 7.64 -0.82
C LYS A 365 14.83 8.52 -2.05
N VAL A 366 13.87 9.45 -2.13
CA VAL A 366 13.83 10.54 -3.10
C VAL A 366 13.77 11.85 -2.33
N GLN A 367 14.59 12.83 -2.68
CA GLN A 367 14.56 14.17 -2.10
C GLN A 367 14.29 15.22 -3.16
N ILE A 368 13.44 16.18 -2.83
CA ILE A 368 13.24 17.39 -3.63
C ILE A 368 13.52 18.59 -2.73
N GLN A 369 14.43 19.46 -3.15
CA GLN A 369 14.87 20.63 -2.38
C GLN A 369 15.32 20.29 -0.94
N GLY A 370 15.99 19.15 -0.78
CA GLY A 370 16.50 18.69 0.52
C GLY A 370 15.45 18.14 1.48
N ARG A 371 14.19 18.02 1.06
CA ARG A 371 13.12 17.35 1.81
C ARG A 371 12.85 15.97 1.23
N ASP A 372 12.67 14.97 2.10
CA ASP A 372 12.26 13.63 1.67
C ASP A 372 10.86 13.69 1.06
N LEU A 373 10.70 13.03 -0.09
CA LEU A 373 9.46 12.97 -0.83
C LEU A 373 8.59 11.84 -0.25
N ASP A 374 7.50 12.22 0.43
CA ASP A 374 6.51 11.28 0.94
C ASP A 374 5.53 10.86 -0.16
N LEU A 375 5.55 9.59 -0.54
CA LEU A 375 4.67 9.04 -1.57
C LEU A 375 3.21 8.93 -1.15
N ASP A 376 2.89 9.00 0.14
CA ASP A 376 1.49 9.01 0.60
C ASP A 376 0.79 10.33 0.29
N LEU A 377 1.52 11.35 -0.17
CA LEU A 377 0.97 12.63 -0.64
C LEU A 377 0.74 12.63 -2.16
N SER A 378 1.05 11.52 -2.85
CA SER A 378 0.91 11.39 -4.30
C SER A 378 -0.40 10.73 -4.71
N VAL A 379 -0.79 10.94 -5.97
CA VAL A 379 -1.72 10.02 -6.64
C VAL A 379 -0.89 8.84 -7.13
N ARG A 380 -0.97 7.70 -6.45
CA ARG A 380 -0.18 6.51 -6.78
C ARG A 380 -1.02 5.29 -7.10
N HIS A 381 -0.42 4.40 -7.88
CA HIS A 381 -0.90 3.04 -8.00
C HIS A 381 -0.75 2.29 -6.66
N ILE A 382 -1.78 1.53 -6.29
CA ILE A 382 -1.90 0.88 -4.98
C ILE A 382 -0.86 -0.21 -4.72
N SER A 383 -0.34 -0.83 -5.77
CA SER A 383 0.71 -1.86 -5.69
C SER A 383 2.09 -1.33 -5.24
N ILE A 384 2.28 -0.01 -5.26
CA ILE A 384 3.53 0.61 -4.80
C ILE A 384 3.57 0.55 -3.28
N SER A 385 4.70 0.19 -2.71
CA SER A 385 4.94 0.17 -1.27
C SER A 385 5.77 1.42 -0.90
N PRO A 386 5.19 2.41 -0.22
CA PRO A 386 5.83 3.73 -0.03
C PRO A 386 6.94 3.72 1.03
N HIS A 387 6.91 2.78 1.98
CA HIS A 387 7.84 2.77 3.12
C HIS A 387 8.62 1.46 3.29
N SER A 388 8.27 0.40 2.55
CA SER A 388 8.99 -0.87 2.60
C SER A 388 9.46 -1.38 1.24
N CYS A 389 10.60 -2.07 1.26
CA CYS A 389 11.11 -2.87 0.16
C CYS A 389 11.37 -4.31 0.59
N PRO A 390 11.16 -5.29 -0.31
CA PRO A 390 11.66 -6.65 -0.10
C PRO A 390 13.17 -6.65 0.10
N ALA A 391 13.67 -7.47 1.03
CA ALA A 391 15.09 -7.56 1.40
C ALA A 391 15.66 -8.98 1.23
#